data_AF-A0A3D3PB46-F1
#
_entry.id   AF-A0A3D3PB46-F1
#
_cell.length_a   1.000
_cell.length_b   1.000
_cell.length_c   1.000
_cell.angle_alpha   90.00
_cell.angle_beta   90.00
_cell.angle_gamma   90.00
#
_symmetry.space_group_name_H-M   'P 1'
#
loop_
_entity.id
_entity.type
_entity.pdbx_description
1 polymer ?
#
loop_
_entity_poly.entity_id
_entity_poly.type
_entity_poly.pdbx_seq_one_letter_code
_entity_poly.pdbx_strand_id
1 'polypeptide(L)'
;MESMLSNMNPMLFYDMQKYHPNAWLVFKTFRDSNLYKVIRNNLEWGIEEGFYRKELNLDIISRMRIEQIDMAFSHNSFVVNKHSVLQVMTELTEHYLYGICTLKGHKQVNKYKHINEE
;
A
#
# COMPACT_ATOMS: atom_id res chain seq x y z
N MET A 1 0.80 1.25 14.22
CA MET A 1 0.75 1.77 12.84
C MET A 1 -0.51 2.58 12.62
N GLU A 2 -1.68 2.06 12.98
CA GLU A 2 -2.96 2.78 12.92
C GLU A 2 -2.93 4.14 13.64
N SER A 3 -2.43 4.20 14.88
CA SER A 3 -2.28 5.46 15.64
C SER A 3 -1.31 6.47 15.01
N MET A 4 -0.34 6.02 14.20
CA MET A 4 0.55 6.92 13.48
C MET A 4 -0.12 7.46 12.22
N LEU A 5 -0.80 6.60 11.45
CA LEU A 5 -1.49 6.98 10.23
C LEU A 5 -2.73 7.84 10.50
N SER A 6 -3.41 7.65 11.62
CA SER A 6 -4.60 8.41 12.00
C SER A 6 -4.29 9.85 12.43
N ASN A 7 -3.11 10.09 13.00
CA ASN A 7 -2.72 11.39 13.56
C ASN A 7 -1.72 12.15 12.67
N MET A 8 -1.32 11.59 11.54
CA MET A 8 -0.34 12.20 10.66
C MET A 8 -0.96 13.36 9.88
N ASN A 9 -0.30 14.51 9.91
CA ASN A 9 -0.68 15.65 9.08
C ASN A 9 -0.32 15.35 7.61
N PRO A 10 -1.31 15.28 6.69
CA PRO A 10 -1.05 15.00 5.27
C PRO A 10 -0.22 16.09 4.58
N MET A 11 -0.11 17.29 5.16
CA MET A 11 0.78 18.35 4.66
C MET A 11 2.27 18.05 4.90
N LEU A 12 2.62 17.13 5.80
CA LEU A 12 4.02 16.81 6.12
C LEU A 12 4.84 16.43 4.88
N PHE A 13 4.30 15.55 4.04
CA PHE A 13 5.01 15.11 2.83
C PHE A 13 5.10 16.22 1.78
N TYR A 14 4.06 17.05 1.66
CA TYR A 14 4.05 18.21 0.79
C TYR A 14 5.12 19.23 1.21
N ASP A 15 5.18 19.56 2.50
CA ASP A 15 6.15 20.50 3.05
C ASP A 15 7.58 19.94 2.94
N MET A 16 7.78 18.65 3.19
CA MET A 16 9.07 17.99 3.00
C MET A 16 9.53 18.07 1.54
N GLN A 17 8.63 17.81 0.58
CA GLN A 17 8.94 17.92 -0.85
C GLN A 17 9.30 19.36 -1.25
N LYS A 18 8.58 20.35 -0.73
CA LYS A 18 8.71 21.76 -1.11
C LYS A 18 9.89 22.47 -0.43
N TYR A 19 10.10 22.21 0.85
CA TYR A 19 11.03 22.97 1.70
C TYR A 19 12.27 22.16 2.10
N HIS A 20 12.27 20.84 1.96
CA HIS A 20 13.37 19.96 2.40
C HIS A 20 13.78 18.93 1.31
N PRO A 21 14.30 19.37 0.16
CA PRO A 21 14.57 18.50 -1.00
C PRO A 21 15.58 17.37 -0.72
N ASN A 22 16.55 17.58 0.17
CA ASN A 22 17.51 16.53 0.56
C ASN A 22 16.84 15.42 1.38
N ALA A 23 15.96 15.78 2.32
CA ALA A 23 15.18 14.81 3.09
C ALA A 23 14.19 14.06 2.19
N TRP A 24 13.55 14.79 1.27
CA TRP A 24 12.69 14.21 0.25
C TRP A 24 13.42 13.19 -0.64
N LEU A 25 14.67 13.49 -1.04
CA LEU A 25 15.47 12.56 -1.84
C LEU A 25 15.75 11.26 -1.08
N VAL A 26 16.17 11.34 0.18
CA VAL A 26 16.41 10.17 1.03
C VAL A 26 15.14 9.33 1.17
N PHE A 27 13.99 9.97 1.40
CA PHE A 27 12.69 9.30 1.45
C PHE A 27 12.37 8.58 0.14
N LYS A 28 12.51 9.26 -1.01
CA LYS A 28 12.25 8.65 -2.32
C LYS A 28 13.18 7.49 -2.62
N THR A 29 14.48 7.60 -2.32
CA THR A 29 15.44 6.52 -2.53
C THR A 29 15.08 5.29 -1.70
N PHE A 30 14.78 5.47 -0.40
CA PHE A 30 14.33 4.38 0.45
C PHE A 30 13.06 3.72 -0.09
N ARG A 31 12.07 4.51 -0.52
CA ARG A 31 10.84 4.01 -1.14
C ARG A 31 11.14 3.18 -2.39
N ASP A 32 11.87 3.74 -3.35
CA ASP A 32 12.05 3.12 -4.66
C ASP A 32 12.85 1.81 -4.57
N SER A 33 13.86 1.74 -3.71
CA SER A 33 14.69 0.53 -3.58
C SER A 33 14.16 -0.47 -2.57
N ASN A 34 13.67 -0.02 -1.41
CA ASN A 34 13.33 -0.92 -0.31
C ASN A 34 11.88 -1.34 -0.37
N LEU A 35 10.96 -0.42 -0.64
CA LEU A 35 9.53 -0.76 -0.67
C LEU A 35 9.22 -1.70 -1.84
N TYR A 36 9.83 -1.48 -3.00
CA TYR A 36 9.74 -2.41 -4.13
C TYR A 36 10.19 -3.82 -3.75
N LYS A 37 11.36 -3.97 -3.12
CA LYS A 37 11.87 -5.28 -2.70
C LYS A 37 10.95 -5.95 -1.68
N VAL A 38 10.46 -5.20 -0.69
CA VAL A 38 9.56 -5.73 0.33
C VAL A 38 8.25 -6.23 -0.30
N ILE A 39 7.61 -5.43 -1.16
CA ILE A 39 6.37 -5.81 -1.83
C ILE A 39 6.60 -7.01 -2.73
N ARG A 40 7.68 -6.99 -3.53
CA ARG A 40 8.00 -8.08 -4.43
C ARG A 40 8.24 -9.40 -3.68
N ASN A 41 9.04 -9.39 -2.62
CA ASN A 41 9.28 -10.58 -1.80
C ASN A 41 8.00 -11.11 -1.17
N ASN A 42 7.11 -10.22 -0.71
CA ASN A 42 5.80 -10.62 -0.19
C ASN A 42 4.94 -11.30 -1.27
N LEU A 43 4.93 -10.76 -2.49
CA LEU A 43 4.21 -11.37 -3.61
C LEU A 43 4.77 -12.75 -3.98
N GLU A 44 6.10 -12.88 -4.06
CA GLU A 44 6.77 -14.16 -4.34
C GLU A 44 6.42 -15.20 -3.27
N TRP A 45 6.55 -14.84 -2.00
CA TRP A 45 6.17 -15.71 -0.87
C TRP A 45 4.68 -16.09 -0.91
N GLY A 46 3.78 -15.13 -1.13
CA GLY A 46 2.35 -15.43 -1.16
C GLY A 46 1.94 -16.28 -2.37
N ILE A 47 2.66 -16.23 -3.49
CA ILE A 47 2.47 -17.16 -4.62
C ILE A 47 2.95 -18.56 -4.23
N GLU A 48 4.13 -18.67 -3.60
CA GLU A 48 4.69 -19.95 -3.12
C GLU A 48 3.74 -20.64 -2.15
N GLU A 49 3.15 -19.89 -1.22
CA GLU A 49 2.16 -20.37 -0.26
C GLU A 49 0.76 -20.55 -0.85
N GLY A 50 0.52 -20.17 -2.11
CA GLY A 50 -0.77 -20.27 -2.79
C GLY A 50 -1.84 -19.29 -2.30
N PHE A 51 -1.46 -18.26 -1.53
CA PHE A 51 -2.35 -17.16 -1.14
C PHE A 51 -2.59 -16.17 -2.29
N TYR A 52 -1.61 -15.98 -3.17
CA TYR A 52 -1.68 -15.04 -4.28
C TYR A 52 -1.69 -15.73 -5.64
N ARG A 53 -2.26 -15.06 -6.63
CA ARG A 53 -2.41 -15.55 -8.01
C ARG A 53 -1.06 -15.73 -8.69
N LYS A 54 -0.81 -16.90 -9.28
CA LYS A 54 0.50 -17.27 -9.86
C LYS A 54 0.79 -16.58 -11.20
N GLU A 55 -0.26 -16.11 -11.90
CA GLU A 55 -0.16 -15.47 -13.21
C GLU A 55 0.17 -13.98 -13.14
N LEU A 56 0.33 -13.42 -11.94
CA LEU A 56 0.64 -12.01 -11.74
C LEU A 56 2.01 -11.64 -12.32
N ASN A 57 2.04 -10.54 -13.07
CA ASN A 57 3.31 -9.90 -13.40
C ASN A 57 3.83 -9.12 -12.17
N LEU A 58 4.82 -9.70 -11.49
CA LEU A 58 5.32 -9.17 -10.22
C LEU A 58 5.95 -7.78 -10.34
N ASP A 59 6.54 -7.41 -11.47
CA ASP A 59 7.11 -6.06 -11.63
C ASP A 59 5.99 -5.01 -11.71
N ILE A 60 4.97 -5.27 -12.55
CA ILE A 60 3.83 -4.37 -12.72
C ILE A 60 3.07 -4.20 -11.41
N ILE A 61 2.75 -5.31 -10.73
CA ILE A 61 1.96 -5.29 -9.49
C ILE A 61 2.73 -4.63 -8.35
N SER A 62 4.03 -4.86 -8.24
CA SER A 62 4.87 -4.20 -7.22
C SER A 62 4.90 -2.68 -7.41
N ARG A 63 5.09 -2.21 -8.66
CA ARG A 63 5.06 -0.77 -8.98
C ARG A 63 3.70 -0.15 -8.69
N MET A 64 2.63 -0.79 -9.17
CA MET A 64 1.27 -0.33 -8.89
C MET A 64 1.01 -0.20 -7.39
N ARG A 65 1.48 -1.15 -6.58
CA ARG A 65 1.29 -1.10 -5.13
C ARG A 65 2.04 0.06 -4.47
N ILE A 66 3.24 0.38 -4.94
CA ILE A 66 3.99 1.57 -4.46
C ILE A 66 3.20 2.84 -4.80
N GLU A 67 2.71 2.98 -6.03
CA GLU A 67 1.94 4.15 -6.46
C GLU A 67 0.63 4.30 -5.67
N GLN A 68 -0.04 3.20 -5.30
CA GLN A 68 -1.22 3.23 -4.42
C GLN A 68 -0.86 3.76 -3.02
N ILE A 69 0.29 3.37 -2.48
CA ILE A 69 0.78 3.88 -1.18
C ILE A 69 1.07 5.37 -1.29
N ASP A 70 1.73 5.81 -2.36
CA ASP A 70 2.01 7.23 -2.61
C ASP A 70 0.73 8.06 -2.78
N MET A 71 -0.31 7.49 -3.39
CA MET A 71 -1.59 8.16 -3.55
C MET A 71 -2.21 8.54 -2.20
N ALA A 72 -2.05 7.71 -1.17
CA ALA A 72 -2.57 7.99 0.17
C ALA A 72 -1.87 9.17 0.86
N PHE A 73 -0.66 9.53 0.42
CA PHE A 73 0.12 10.68 0.92
C PHE A 73 0.11 11.88 -0.02
N SER A 74 -0.47 11.74 -1.22
CA SER A 74 -0.45 12.78 -2.24
C SER A 74 -1.48 13.87 -1.97
N HIS A 75 -0.98 15.06 -1.64
CA HIS A 75 -1.77 16.28 -1.42
C HIS A 75 -2.51 16.76 -2.68
N ASN A 76 -2.08 16.30 -3.87
CA ASN A 76 -2.69 16.62 -5.16
C ASN A 76 -3.81 15.67 -5.58
N SER A 77 -4.09 14.62 -4.79
CA SER A 77 -5.20 13.71 -5.08
C SER A 77 -6.49 14.23 -4.44
N PHE A 78 -7.55 14.36 -5.24
CA PHE A 78 -8.88 14.82 -4.80
C PHE A 78 -9.48 14.00 -3.63
N VAL A 79 -8.92 12.81 -3.40
CA VAL A 79 -9.33 11.85 -2.36
C VAL A 79 -8.80 12.24 -0.98
N VAL A 80 -7.56 12.75 -0.85
CA VAL A 80 -6.93 12.99 0.47
C VAL A 80 -7.46 14.27 1.16
N ASN A 81 -8.07 15.20 0.42
CA ASN A 81 -8.72 16.37 1.03
C ASN A 81 -10.08 16.06 1.70
N LYS A 82 -10.66 14.88 1.43
CA LYS A 82 -11.95 14.45 1.98
C LYS A 82 -11.84 13.26 2.95
N HIS A 83 -10.73 12.53 2.90
CA HIS A 83 -10.55 11.27 3.61
C HIS A 83 -9.22 11.27 4.36
N SER A 84 -9.18 10.62 5.53
CA SER A 84 -7.93 10.48 6.27
C SER A 84 -6.98 9.54 5.51
N VAL A 85 -5.67 9.72 5.72
CA VAL A 85 -4.64 8.82 5.17
C VAL A 85 -4.94 7.36 5.51
N LEU A 86 -5.38 7.09 6.74
CA LEU A 86 -5.77 5.76 7.19
C LEU A 86 -6.93 5.19 6.35
N GLN A 87 -7.98 5.97 6.11
CA GLN A 87 -9.11 5.52 5.28
C GLN A 87 -8.66 5.17 3.87
N VAL A 88 -7.89 6.05 3.22
CA VAL A 88 -7.40 5.81 1.86
C VAL A 88 -6.50 4.58 1.80
N MET A 89 -5.57 4.44 2.74
CA MET A 89 -4.70 3.26 2.83
C MET A 89 -5.48 1.97 3.03
N THR A 90 -6.49 1.96 3.88
CA THR A 90 -7.33 0.78 4.13
C THR A 90 -8.06 0.35 2.86
N GLU A 91 -8.78 1.27 2.21
CA GLU A 91 -9.54 0.99 0.99
C GLU A 91 -8.65 0.46 -0.15
N LEU A 92 -7.49 1.11 -0.38
CA LEU A 92 -6.57 0.68 -1.44
C LEU A 92 -5.89 -0.65 -1.12
N THR A 93 -5.59 -0.91 0.15
CA THR A 93 -5.01 -2.20 0.57
C THR A 93 -6.01 -3.33 0.42
N GLU A 94 -7.26 -3.10 0.78
CA GLU A 94 -8.33 -4.07 0.62
C GLU A 94 -8.57 -4.40 -0.86
N HIS A 95 -8.72 -3.37 -1.70
CA HIS A 95 -8.84 -3.55 -3.15
C HIS A 95 -7.64 -4.31 -3.73
N TYR A 96 -6.42 -3.96 -3.32
CA TYR A 96 -5.21 -4.66 -3.72
C TYR A 96 -5.26 -6.14 -3.35
N LEU A 97 -5.59 -6.47 -2.09
CA LEU A 97 -5.65 -7.84 -1.60
C LEU A 97 -6.70 -8.68 -2.33
N TYR A 98 -7.93 -8.19 -2.46
CA TYR A 98 -8.96 -8.91 -3.22
C TYR A 98 -8.58 -9.06 -4.69
N GLY A 99 -7.86 -8.09 -5.25
CA GLY A 99 -7.29 -8.16 -6.58
C GLY A 99 -6.24 -9.26 -6.73
N ILE A 100 -5.29 -9.43 -5.80
CA ILE A 100 -4.15 -10.36 -5.99
C ILE A 100 -4.36 -11.76 -5.40
N CYS A 101 -5.29 -11.92 -4.46
CA CYS A 101 -5.49 -13.16 -3.74
C CYS A 101 -6.17 -14.24 -4.58
N THR A 102 -5.82 -15.50 -4.29
CA THR A 102 -6.62 -16.67 -4.69
C THR A 102 -7.82 -16.84 -3.75
N LEU A 103 -8.68 -17.82 -3.99
CA LEU A 103 -9.73 -18.19 -3.03
C LEU A 103 -9.15 -18.52 -1.64
N LYS A 104 -8.00 -19.20 -1.57
CA LYS A 104 -7.29 -19.46 -0.30
C LYS A 104 -6.88 -18.14 0.37
N GLY A 105 -6.37 -17.19 -0.41
CA GLY A 105 -6.03 -15.85 0.06
C GLY A 105 -7.24 -15.07 0.58
N HIS A 106 -8.36 -15.11 -0.12
CA HIS A 106 -9.61 -14.44 0.30
C HIS A 106 -10.09 -14.94 1.65
N LYS A 107 -10.05 -16.26 1.90
CA LYS A 107 -10.38 -16.83 3.22
C LYS A 107 -9.53 -16.26 4.34
N GLN A 108 -8.23 -16.09 4.08
CA GLN A 108 -7.32 -15.51 5.05
C GLN A 108 -7.62 -14.02 5.30
N VAL A 109 -7.93 -13.25 4.25
CA VAL A 109 -8.35 -11.84 4.36
C VAL A 109 -9.62 -11.73 5.19
N ASN A 110 -10.65 -12.53 4.88
CA ASN A 110 -11.93 -12.52 5.58
C ASN A 110 -11.77 -12.89 7.07
N LYS A 111 -10.88 -13.85 7.38
CA LYS A 111 -10.51 -14.18 8.77
C LYS A 111 -9.94 -12.98 9.53
N TYR A 112 -9.01 -12.23 8.94
CA TYR A 112 -8.44 -11.03 9.57
C TYR A 112 -9.46 -9.89 9.69
N LYS A 113 -10.44 -9.84 8.78
CA LYS A 113 -11.55 -8.89 8.82
C LYS A 113 -12.72 -9.32 9.71
N HIS A 114 -12.66 -10.50 10.32
CA HIS A 114 -13.76 -11.09 11.08
C HIS A 114 -15.08 -11.19 10.27
N ILE A 115 -14.97 -11.45 8.97
CA ILE A 115 -16.11 -11.69 8.09
C ILE A 115 -16.45 -13.18 8.16
N ASN A 116 -17.72 -13.50 8.42
CA ASN A 116 -18.23 -14.87 8.33
C ASN A 116 -18.51 -15.20 6.85
N GLU A 117 -17.87 -16.25 6.34
CA GLU A 117 -18.16 -16.79 5.02
C GLU A 117 -19.34 -17.76 5.15
N GLU A 118 -20.44 -17.51 4.43
CA GLU A 118 -21.55 -18.47 4.26
C GLU A 118 -21.21 -19.54 3.21
#